data_AF-A0A496WDZ2-F1
#
_entry.id   AF-A0A496WDZ2-F1
#
_cell.length_a   1.000
_cell.length_b   1.000
_cell.length_c   1.000
_cell.angle_alpha   90.00
_cell.angle_beta   90.00
_cell.angle_gamma   90.00
#
_symmetry.space_group_name_H-M   'P 1'
#
loop_
_entity.id
_entity.type
_entity.pdbx_description
1 polymer ?
#
loop_
_entity_poly.entity_id
_entity_poly.type
_entity_poly.pdbx_seq_one_letter_code
_entity_poly.pdbx_strand_id
1 'polypeptide(L)'
;LNPACEVETSGYQLEGEELKSTIEGVDIVLDCTDNFPTRFEVNRCCVETETPLVTGAAIRLEGQIMNYQPGVQGPCYQCLYTQVYENAETCEMEGVLGPVVGVIGTMQALQTLLILTGQGEPMIGRLLLFDAASMEWQGVKLPKNPHCPVCGE
;
A
#
# COMPACT_ATOMS: atom_id res chain seq x y z
N LEU A 1 -16.91 -10.33 14.14
CA LEU A 1 -16.08 -10.22 15.37
C LEU A 1 -16.56 -9.07 16.25
N ASN A 2 -16.66 -7.85 15.70
CA ASN A 2 -17.22 -6.69 16.41
C ASN A 2 -18.57 -6.29 15.80
N PRO A 3 -19.71 -6.44 16.49
CA PRO A 3 -21.04 -6.09 15.97
C PRO A 3 -21.31 -4.59 15.89
N ALA A 4 -20.44 -3.75 16.49
CA ALA A 4 -20.55 -2.30 16.40
C ALA A 4 -19.95 -1.72 15.11
N CYS A 5 -19.25 -2.54 14.31
CA CYS A 5 -18.72 -2.13 13.02
C CYS A 5 -19.74 -2.39 11.91
N GLU A 6 -19.90 -1.42 11.02
CA GLU A 6 -20.56 -1.62 9.73
C GLU A 6 -19.54 -2.15 8.72
N VAL A 7 -19.95 -3.11 7.89
CA VAL A 7 -19.09 -3.74 6.89
C VAL A 7 -19.85 -3.79 5.57
N GLU A 8 -19.35 -3.03 4.60
CA GLU A 8 -19.82 -3.06 3.23
C GLU A 8 -18.88 -3.95 2.40
N THR A 9 -19.44 -4.76 1.50
CA THR A 9 -18.67 -5.73 0.72
C THR A 9 -19.00 -5.66 -0.76
N SER A 10 -17.98 -5.61 -1.60
CA SER A 10 -18.10 -5.79 -3.05
C SER A 10 -17.56 -7.17 -3.44
N GLY A 11 -18.43 -8.02 -3.99
CA GLY A 11 -18.09 -9.39 -4.39
C GLY A 11 -17.47 -9.51 -5.78
N TYR A 12 -16.84 -8.45 -6.27
CA TYR A 12 -16.27 -8.32 -7.61
C TYR A 12 -15.06 -7.37 -7.58
N GLN A 13 -14.28 -7.36 -8.67
CA GLN A 13 -13.13 -6.47 -8.80
C GLN A 13 -13.60 -5.04 -9.10
N LEU A 14 -13.21 -4.09 -8.25
CA LEU A 14 -13.40 -2.67 -8.49
C LEU A 14 -12.35 -2.16 -9.47
N GLU A 15 -12.78 -1.42 -10.49
CA GLU A 15 -11.91 -0.88 -11.54
C GLU A 15 -12.40 0.49 -12.01
N GLY A 16 -11.50 1.28 -12.61
CA GLY A 16 -11.83 2.53 -13.28
C GLY A 16 -12.56 3.54 -12.37
N GLU A 17 -13.67 4.08 -12.89
CA GLU A 17 -14.42 5.14 -12.21
C GLU A 17 -15.10 4.65 -10.91
N GLU A 18 -15.47 3.36 -10.86
CA GLU A 18 -16.09 2.80 -9.67
C GLU A 18 -15.08 2.69 -8.52
N LEU A 19 -13.86 2.24 -8.83
CA LEU A 19 -12.77 2.23 -7.86
C LEU A 19 -12.47 3.64 -7.36
N LYS A 20 -12.37 4.61 -8.28
CA LYS A 20 -12.11 6.01 -7.94
C LYS A 20 -13.18 6.59 -7.02
N SER A 21 -14.45 6.49 -7.39
CA SER A 21 -15.58 6.99 -6.58
C SER A 21 -15.68 6.31 -5.21
N THR A 22 -15.33 5.02 -5.12
CA THR A 22 -15.23 4.31 -3.84
C THR A 22 -14.11 4.90 -2.97
N ILE A 23 -12.95 5.18 -3.55
CA ILE A 23 -11.79 5.76 -2.84
C ILE A 23 -12.07 7.20 -2.37
N GLU A 24 -12.85 7.99 -3.12
CA GLU A 24 -13.28 9.34 -2.70
C GLU A 24 -14.19 9.30 -1.46
N GLY A 25 -14.88 8.19 -1.21
CA GLY A 25 -15.83 8.02 -0.12
C GLY A 25 -15.23 7.56 1.22
N VAL A 26 -13.92 7.30 1.29
CA VAL A 26 -13.27 6.73 2.48
C VAL A 26 -12.15 7.62 3.03
N ASP A 27 -11.90 7.53 4.33
CA ASP A 27 -10.85 8.32 5.00
C ASP A 27 -9.43 7.83 4.67
N ILE A 28 -9.29 6.54 4.35
CA ILE A 28 -8.00 5.88 4.11
C ILE A 28 -8.20 4.56 3.34
N VAL A 29 -7.26 4.24 2.45
CA VAL A 29 -7.24 3.01 1.68
C VAL A 29 -6.12 2.09 2.18
N LEU A 30 -6.43 0.80 2.32
CA LEU A 30 -5.42 -0.25 2.51
C LEU A 30 -5.35 -1.08 1.23
N ASP A 31 -4.21 -1.02 0.55
CA ASP A 31 -3.94 -1.90 -0.59
C ASP A 31 -3.38 -3.24 -0.08
N CYS A 32 -4.24 -4.25 -0.11
CA CYS A 32 -3.94 -5.63 0.26
C CYS A 32 -3.96 -6.57 -0.95
N THR A 33 -3.83 -6.03 -2.17
CA THR A 33 -3.86 -6.80 -3.42
C THR A 33 -2.52 -7.47 -3.67
N ASP A 34 -2.43 -8.44 -4.59
CA ASP A 34 -1.23 -9.26 -4.80
C ASP A 34 -0.58 -9.08 -6.17
N ASN A 35 -1.07 -8.11 -6.96
CA ASN A 35 -0.62 -7.88 -8.33
C ASN A 35 -0.32 -6.41 -8.60
N PHE A 36 0.70 -6.15 -9.41
CA PHE A 36 1.14 -4.79 -9.74
C PHE A 36 0.08 -3.92 -10.44
N PRO A 37 -0.70 -4.43 -11.42
CA PRO A 37 -1.73 -3.63 -12.08
C PRO A 37 -2.71 -2.95 -11.12
N THR A 38 -3.29 -3.70 -10.18
CA THR A 38 -4.24 -3.14 -9.21
C THR A 38 -3.55 -2.18 -8.25
N ARG A 39 -2.33 -2.49 -7.79
CA ARG A 39 -1.55 -1.58 -6.92
C ARG A 39 -1.29 -0.23 -7.58
N PHE A 40 -0.95 -0.23 -8.87
CA PHE A 40 -0.74 1.00 -9.63
C PHE A 40 -2.02 1.80 -9.84
N GLU A 41 -3.13 1.12 -10.10
CA GLU A 41 -4.44 1.76 -10.24
C GLU A 41 -4.90 2.38 -8.91
N VAL A 42 -4.87 1.63 -7.81
CA VAL A 42 -5.19 2.12 -6.47
C VAL A 42 -4.32 3.31 -6.09
N ASN A 43 -3.00 3.22 -6.32
CA ASN A 43 -2.09 4.34 -6.08
C ASN A 43 -2.48 5.60 -6.86
N ARG A 44 -2.79 5.46 -8.16
CA ARG A 44 -3.19 6.59 -8.99
C ARG A 44 -4.49 7.21 -8.49
N CYS A 45 -5.50 6.40 -8.20
CA CYS A 45 -6.76 6.88 -7.65
C CYS A 45 -6.55 7.61 -6.33
N CYS A 46 -5.83 7.02 -5.36
CA CYS A 46 -5.55 7.67 -4.07
C CYS A 46 -4.80 9.00 -4.22
N VAL A 47 -3.87 9.12 -5.16
CA VAL A 47 -3.18 10.40 -5.43
C VAL A 47 -4.13 11.41 -6.05
N GLU A 48 -4.96 11.00 -7.00
CA GLU A 48 -5.93 11.88 -7.67
C GLU A 48 -7.04 12.39 -6.73
N THR A 49 -7.50 11.56 -5.82
CA THR A 49 -8.57 11.86 -4.86
C THR A 49 -8.05 12.48 -3.57
N GLU A 50 -6.74 12.61 -3.44
CA GLU A 50 -6.05 13.01 -2.21
C GLU A 50 -6.45 12.15 -1.00
N THR A 51 -6.61 10.83 -1.20
CA THR A 51 -6.93 9.87 -0.14
C THR A 51 -5.65 9.19 0.36
N PRO A 52 -5.37 9.14 1.68
CA PRO A 52 -4.25 8.40 2.23
C PRO A 52 -4.26 6.91 1.82
N LEU A 53 -3.07 6.34 1.61
CA LEU A 53 -2.91 4.95 1.19
C LEU A 53 -1.84 4.24 2.03
N VAL A 54 -2.16 3.06 2.54
CA VAL A 54 -1.24 2.11 3.17
C VAL A 54 -1.14 0.86 2.30
N THR A 55 -0.02 0.66 1.63
CA THR A 55 0.22 -0.50 0.76
C THR A 55 1.17 -1.50 1.41
N GLY A 56 0.81 -2.78 1.36
CA GLY A 56 1.62 -3.88 1.87
C GLY A 56 1.80 -4.96 0.80
N ALA A 57 2.96 -5.59 0.76
CA ALA A 57 3.23 -6.73 -0.11
C ALA A 57 4.09 -7.77 0.61
N ALA A 58 4.00 -9.03 0.18
CA ALA A 58 4.87 -10.09 0.68
C ALA A 58 5.08 -11.14 -0.41
N ILE A 59 6.29 -11.68 -0.50
CA ILE A 59 6.68 -12.74 -1.44
C ILE A 59 7.72 -13.63 -0.78
N ARG A 60 7.63 -14.95 -0.93
CA ARG A 60 8.52 -15.92 -0.25
C ARG A 60 8.57 -15.67 1.28
N LEU A 61 9.71 -15.16 1.78
CA LEU A 61 9.98 -14.82 3.19
C LEU A 61 10.16 -13.32 3.41
N GLU A 62 9.84 -12.51 2.41
CA GLU A 62 10.03 -11.06 2.43
C GLU A 62 8.68 -10.35 2.48
N GLY A 63 8.66 -9.20 3.14
CA GLY A 63 7.50 -8.33 3.19
C GLY A 63 7.90 -6.87 3.10
N GLN A 64 6.96 -6.03 2.68
CA GLN A 64 7.16 -4.59 2.62
C GLN A 64 5.90 -3.82 2.96
N ILE A 65 6.08 -2.63 3.51
CA ILE A 65 5.00 -1.67 3.79
C ILE A 65 5.45 -0.24 3.53
N MET A 66 4.55 0.53 2.93
CA MET A 66 4.75 1.92 2.52
C MET A 66 3.44 2.69 2.67
N ASN A 67 3.54 3.99 2.97
CA ASN A 67 2.39 4.89 3.02
C ASN A 67 2.54 6.01 1.98
N TYR A 68 1.43 6.41 1.38
CA TYR A 68 1.25 7.70 0.72
C TYR A 68 0.30 8.55 1.57
N GLN A 69 0.68 9.82 1.79
CA GLN A 69 -0.13 10.78 2.54
C GLN A 69 -0.33 12.05 1.70
N PRO A 70 -1.57 12.47 1.44
CA PRO A 70 -1.88 13.72 0.75
C PRO A 70 -1.41 14.93 1.56
N GLY A 71 -1.06 16.03 0.87
CA GLY A 71 -0.63 17.28 1.50
C GLY A 71 0.76 17.25 2.17
N VAL A 72 1.43 16.10 2.22
CA VAL A 72 2.80 15.97 2.75
C VAL A 72 3.76 15.66 1.61
N GLN A 73 4.95 16.27 1.62
CA GLN A 73 5.97 15.99 0.64
C GLN A 73 6.47 14.54 0.80
N GLY A 74 6.10 13.68 -0.15
CA GLY A 74 6.49 12.27 -0.14
C GLY A 74 6.34 11.59 -1.49
N PRO A 75 6.95 10.41 -1.67
CA PRO A 75 6.74 9.56 -2.84
C PRO A 75 5.36 8.90 -2.81
N CYS A 76 4.76 8.70 -3.98
CA CYS A 76 3.69 7.72 -4.14
C CYS A 76 4.29 6.34 -4.48
N TYR A 77 3.47 5.29 -4.59
CA TYR A 77 3.93 3.95 -4.97
C TYR A 77 4.66 3.95 -6.33
N GLN A 78 4.19 4.76 -7.28
CA GLN A 78 4.81 4.89 -8.61
C GLN A 78 6.18 5.61 -8.60
N CYS A 79 6.55 6.27 -7.49
CA CYS A 79 7.92 6.78 -7.31
C CYS A 79 8.91 5.65 -7.01
N LEU A 80 8.45 4.57 -6.37
CA LEU A 80 9.24 3.37 -6.09
C LEU A 80 9.32 2.45 -7.32
N TYR A 81 8.16 2.20 -7.94
CA TYR A 81 8.03 1.26 -9.05
C TYR A 81 7.57 1.99 -10.31
N THR A 82 8.48 2.15 -11.28
CA THR A 82 8.27 2.98 -12.48
C THR A 82 7.84 2.21 -13.73
N GLN A 83 8.03 0.90 -13.77
CA GLN A 83 7.57 0.03 -14.86
C GLN A 83 6.95 -1.24 -14.28
N VAL A 84 5.91 -1.74 -14.95
CA VAL A 84 5.53 -3.15 -14.83
C VAL A 84 6.74 -3.91 -15.36
N TYR A 85 7.57 -4.46 -14.47
CA TYR A 85 8.53 -5.45 -14.93
C TYR A 85 7.69 -6.54 -15.59
N GLU A 86 7.88 -6.80 -16.88
CA GLU A 86 7.18 -7.89 -17.59
C GLU A 86 7.42 -9.27 -16.92
N ASN A 87 8.40 -9.33 -16.01
CA ASN A 87 8.73 -10.46 -15.15
C ASN A 87 8.41 -10.23 -13.67
N ALA A 88 7.44 -9.36 -13.35
CA ALA A 88 7.00 -9.18 -11.97
C ALA A 88 6.34 -10.46 -11.46
N GLU A 89 7.16 -11.31 -10.83
CA GLU A 89 6.77 -12.56 -10.18
C GLU A 89 5.56 -12.31 -9.26
N THR A 90 4.37 -12.76 -9.64
CA THR A 90 3.20 -12.71 -8.76
C THR A 90 3.42 -13.70 -7.61
N CYS A 91 2.83 -13.40 -6.44
CA CYS A 91 2.87 -14.29 -5.29
C CYS A 91 2.39 -15.72 -5.61
N GLU A 92 1.49 -15.85 -6.59
CA GLU A 92 1.02 -17.15 -7.10
C GLU A 92 2.09 -17.98 -7.82
N MET A 93 3.10 -17.36 -8.44
CA MET A 93 4.14 -18.10 -9.17
C MET A 93 5.27 -18.63 -8.27
N GLU A 94 5.53 -17.96 -7.14
CA GLU A 94 6.68 -18.20 -6.26
C GLU A 94 6.29 -18.74 -4.86
N GLY A 95 5.03 -18.53 -4.46
CA GLY A 95 4.53 -18.83 -3.13
C GLY A 95 4.92 -17.79 -2.08
N VAL A 96 4.17 -17.76 -0.98
CA VAL A 96 4.42 -16.85 0.15
C VAL A 96 4.11 -17.56 1.47
N LEU A 97 4.95 -17.35 2.48
CA LEU A 97 4.72 -17.92 3.80
C LEU A 97 3.59 -17.14 4.51
N GLY A 98 2.47 -17.81 4.79
CA GLY A 98 1.27 -17.18 5.38
C GLY A 98 1.53 -16.27 6.60
N PRO A 99 2.36 -16.67 7.58
CA PRO A 99 2.80 -15.79 8.67
C PRO A 99 3.41 -14.45 8.23
N VAL A 100 4.15 -14.40 7.13
CA VAL A 100 4.75 -13.15 6.61
C VAL A 100 3.64 -12.21 6.13
N VAL A 101 2.66 -12.73 5.39
CA VAL A 101 1.46 -11.97 4.99
C VAL A 101 0.70 -11.47 6.22
N GLY A 102 0.56 -12.31 7.25
CA GLY A 102 -0.07 -11.93 8.51
C GLY A 102 0.66 -10.79 9.24
N VAL A 103 1.99 -10.81 9.26
CA VAL A 103 2.81 -9.72 9.81
C VAL A 103 2.56 -8.43 9.03
N ILE A 104 2.64 -8.47 7.69
CA ILE A 104 2.45 -7.28 6.85
C ILE A 104 1.03 -6.73 6.97
N GLY A 105 -0.01 -7.57 6.91
CA GLY A 105 -1.39 -7.13 7.10
C GLY A 105 -1.65 -6.51 8.48
N THR A 106 -1.04 -7.06 9.53
CA THR A 106 -1.11 -6.46 10.89
C THR A 106 -0.43 -5.09 10.94
N MET A 107 0.72 -4.95 10.26
CA MET A 107 1.41 -3.67 10.15
C MET A 107 0.61 -2.64 9.35
N GLN A 108 -0.10 -3.05 8.30
CA GLN A 108 -1.01 -2.16 7.56
C GLN A 108 -2.14 -1.65 8.46
N ALA A 109 -2.77 -2.53 9.24
CA ALA A 109 -3.80 -2.13 10.20
C ALA A 109 -3.25 -1.16 11.27
N LEU A 110 -2.06 -1.43 11.81
CA LEU A 110 -1.40 -0.54 12.77
C LEU A 110 -1.16 0.85 12.17
N GLN A 111 -0.59 0.93 10.97
CA GLN A 111 -0.31 2.21 10.30
C GLN A 111 -1.59 2.99 10.00
N THR A 112 -2.64 2.30 9.59
CA THR A 112 -3.97 2.89 9.37
C THR A 112 -4.48 3.55 10.64
N LEU A 113 -4.44 2.85 11.78
CA LEU A 113 -4.89 3.39 13.06
C LEU A 113 -4.05 4.60 13.49
N LEU A 114 -2.73 4.56 13.30
CA LEU A 114 -1.84 5.66 13.63
C LEU A 114 -2.14 6.91 12.79
N ILE A 115 -2.38 6.74 11.49
CA ILE A 115 -2.76 7.84 10.59
C ILE A 115 -4.12 8.43 11.00
N LEU A 116 -5.14 7.58 11.17
CA LEU A 116 -6.50 8.02 11.51
C LEU A 116 -6.57 8.73 12.87
N THR A 117 -5.76 8.30 13.83
CA THR A 117 -5.72 8.90 15.18
C THR A 117 -4.73 10.05 15.31
N GLY A 118 -3.94 10.33 14.28
CA GLY A 118 -2.88 11.34 14.31
C GLY A 118 -1.77 11.02 15.33
N GLN A 119 -1.53 9.74 15.62
CA GLN A 119 -0.52 9.29 16.57
C GLN A 119 0.73 8.78 15.88
N GLY A 120 1.88 9.02 16.52
CA GLY A 120 3.18 8.58 16.01
C GLY A 120 3.67 9.44 14.85
N GLU A 121 4.78 8.99 14.25
CA GLU A 121 5.37 9.64 13.08
C GLU A 121 4.89 8.90 11.82
N PRO A 122 4.30 9.60 10.84
CA PRO A 122 3.94 9.00 9.57
C PRO A 122 5.19 8.41 8.87
N MET A 123 5.09 7.20 8.33
CA MET A 123 6.17 6.57 7.54
C MET A 123 6.33 7.18 6.13
N ILE A 124 6.11 8.47 6.01
CA ILE A 124 6.12 9.19 4.73
C ILE A 124 7.56 9.21 4.20
N GLY A 125 7.74 8.84 2.94
CA GLY A 125 9.07 8.75 2.34
C GLY A 125 9.94 7.63 2.91
N ARG A 126 9.33 6.61 3.52
CA ARG A 126 10.03 5.43 4.02
C ARG A 126 9.37 4.15 3.52
N LEU A 127 10.19 3.25 3.00
CA LEU A 127 9.83 1.86 2.74
C LEU A 127 10.37 1.04 3.91
N LEU A 128 9.51 0.26 4.58
CA LEU A 128 9.94 -0.76 5.52
C LEU A 128 9.97 -2.10 4.82
N LEU A 129 11.08 -2.81 4.97
CA LEU A 129 11.31 -4.15 4.47
C LEU A 129 11.42 -5.10 5.67
N PHE A 130 10.77 -6.24 5.58
CA PHE A 130 10.83 -7.33 6.54
C PHE A 130 11.46 -8.55 5.88
N ASP A 131 12.55 -9.03 6.45
CA ASP A 131 13.14 -10.32 6.09
C ASP A 131 12.83 -11.32 7.20
N ALA A 132 11.96 -12.28 6.93
CA ALA A 132 11.57 -13.30 7.89
C ALA A 132 12.64 -14.38 8.11
N ALA A 133 13.60 -14.53 7.20
CA ALA A 133 14.69 -15.49 7.35
C ALA A 133 15.70 -15.03 8.41
N SER A 134 16.02 -13.73 8.41
CA SER A 134 16.89 -13.09 9.40
C SER A 134 16.14 -12.49 10.58
N MET A 135 14.81 -12.35 10.48
CA MET A 135 13.95 -11.66 11.45
C MET A 135 14.31 -10.17 11.61
N GLU A 136 14.74 -9.54 10.52
CA GLU A 136 15.20 -8.15 10.51
C GLU A 136 14.20 -7.21 9.84
N TRP A 137 14.19 -5.96 10.32
CA TRP A 137 13.47 -4.86 9.70
C TRP A 137 14.46 -3.82 9.21
N GLN A 138 14.36 -3.47 7.94
CA GLN A 138 15.16 -2.41 7.33
C GLN A 138 14.28 -1.25 6.88
N GLY A 139 14.67 -0.04 7.24
CA GLY A 139 14.05 1.19 6.75
C GLY A 139 14.86 1.81 5.63
N VAL A 140 14.25 2.00 4.47
CA VAL A 140 14.85 2.68 3.32
C VAL A 140 14.17 4.04 3.14
N LYS A 141 14.97 5.12 3.05
CA LYS A 141 14.44 6.43 2.68
C LYS A 141 14.16 6.45 1.18
N LEU A 142 12.95 6.82 0.81
CA LEU A 142 12.51 6.92 -0.57
C LEU A 142 12.21 8.37 -0.92
N PRO A 143 13.01 9.01 -1.79
CA PRO A 143 12.72 10.36 -2.25
C PRO A 143 11.53 10.35 -3.22
N LYS A 144 10.76 11.45 -3.23
CA LYS A 144 9.79 11.73 -4.31
C LYS A 144 10.54 11.82 -5.64
N ASN A 145 10.07 11.11 -6.66
CA ASN A 145 10.59 11.24 -8.02
C ASN A 145 9.92 12.47 -8.69
N PRO A 146 10.67 13.50 -9.09
CA PRO A 146 10.09 14.69 -9.74
C PRO A 146 9.47 14.38 -11.11
N HIS A 147 9.90 13.30 -11.76
CA HIS A 147 9.37 12.85 -13.05
C HIS A 147 8.35 11.70 -12.90
N CYS A 148 7.77 11.53 -11.71
CA CYS A 148 6.75 10.51 -11.50
C CYS A 148 5.51 10.81 -12.35
N PRO A 149 4.98 9.85 -13.13
CA PRO A 149 3.82 10.09 -13.99
C PRO A 149 2.51 10.29 -13.21
N VAL A 150 2.52 10.06 -11.88
CA VAL A 150 1.33 10.15 -11.03
C VAL A 150 1.41 11.37 -10.10
N CYS A 151 2.52 11.56 -9.41
CA CYS A 151 2.68 12.66 -8.44
C CYS A 151 3.82 13.64 -8.77
N GLY A 152 4.46 13.50 -9.94
CA GLY A 152 5.42 14.48 -10.45
C GLY A 152 4.72 15.82 -10.69
N GLU A 153 5.50 16.90 -10.65
CA GLU A 153 4.97 18.25 -10.95
C GLU A 153 4.52 18.37 -12.41
#